data_AF-A0A2E7C9P1-F1
#
_entry.id   AF-A0A2E7C9P1-F1
#
_cell.length_a   1.000
_cell.length_b   1.000
_cell.length_c   1.000
_cell.angle_alpha   90.00
_cell.angle_beta   90.00
_cell.angle_gamma   90.00
#
_symmetry.space_group_name_H-M   'P 1'
#
loop_
_entity.id
_entity.type
_entity.pdbx_description
1 polymer ?
#
loop_
_entity_poly.entity_id
_entity_poly.type
_entity_poly.pdbx_seq_one_letter_code
_entity_poly.pdbx_strand_id
1 'polypeptide(L)'
;MDDIIIYGVEISGGVILASLFIVLIAAVGTCKLFAKADLPYWHVFVPFLNMMTTMKLIGRPSWHAWLFFTPAVVYLLPKTIIELAQSFGKSTTTDYILALVFNVLYILNLGLSYDEVYEGPSYQNKDLVNENLNVA
;
A
#
# COMPACT_ATOMS: atom_id res chain seq x y z
N MET A 1 -11.86 13.55 -30.33
CA MET A 1 -10.64 12.87 -29.88
C MET A 1 -10.81 11.43 -30.32
N ASP A 2 -9.95 10.94 -31.19
CA ASP A 2 -10.11 9.59 -31.74
C ASP A 2 -10.02 8.57 -30.59
N ASP A 3 -10.97 7.64 -30.53
CA ASP A 3 -10.97 6.58 -29.53
C ASP A 3 -9.83 5.60 -29.83
N ILE A 4 -9.05 5.26 -28.81
CA ILE A 4 -7.94 4.31 -28.96
C ILE A 4 -8.52 2.92 -28.78
N ILE A 5 -8.48 2.12 -29.84
CA ILE A 5 -8.97 0.74 -29.82
C ILE A 5 -7.84 -0.19 -29.37
N ILE A 6 -7.99 -0.77 -28.18
CA ILE A 6 -7.06 -1.75 -27.61
C ILE A 6 -7.77 -3.10 -27.53
N TYR A 7 -7.30 -4.12 -28.27
CA TYR A 7 -7.90 -5.46 -28.32
C TYR A 7 -9.42 -5.47 -28.58
N GLY A 8 -9.92 -4.52 -29.37
CA GLY A 8 -11.36 -4.37 -29.68
C GLY A 8 -12.19 -3.64 -28.62
N VAL A 9 -11.54 -3.11 -27.57
CA VAL A 9 -12.16 -2.21 -26.59
C VAL A 9 -11.87 -0.78 -26.99
N GLU A 10 -12.93 0.02 -27.18
CA GLU A 10 -12.83 1.47 -27.41
C GLU A 10 -12.55 2.17 -26.09
N ILE A 11 -11.34 2.71 -25.94
CA ILE A 11 -10.99 3.53 -24.78
C ILE A 11 -10.92 4.98 -25.20
N SER A 12 -11.82 5.78 -24.63
CA SER A 12 -11.82 7.22 -24.84
C SER A 12 -10.55 7.85 -24.29
N GLY A 13 -9.98 8.80 -25.03
CA GLY A 13 -8.79 9.55 -24.59
C GLY A 13 -8.99 10.27 -23.24
N GLY A 14 -10.23 10.64 -22.89
CA GLY A 14 -10.55 11.21 -21.58
C GLY A 14 -10.32 10.23 -20.42
N VAL A 15 -10.61 8.94 -20.63
CA VAL A 15 -10.40 7.88 -19.63
C VAL A 15 -8.91 7.64 -19.41
N ILE A 16 -8.11 7.68 -20.49
CA ILE A 16 -6.65 7.54 -20.42
C ILE A 16 -6.03 8.70 -19.64
N LEU A 17 -6.47 9.93 -19.90
CA LEU A 17 -5.97 11.09 -19.17
C LEU A 17 -6.31 11.01 -17.68
N ALA A 18 -7.55 10.62 -17.35
CA ALA A 18 -7.98 10.44 -15.97
C ALA A 18 -7.20 9.33 -15.25
N SER A 19 -6.96 8.19 -15.89
CA SER A 19 -6.21 7.08 -15.28
C SER A 19 -4.75 7.44 -15.05
N LEU A 20 -4.09 8.13 -16.00
CA LEU A 20 -2.73 8.64 -15.84
C LEU A 20 -2.63 9.60 -14.65
N PHE A 21 -3.60 10.50 -14.49
CA PHE A 21 -3.63 11.42 -13.37
C PHE A 21 -3.75 10.69 -12.02
N ILE A 22 -4.63 9.69 -11.92
CA ILE A 22 -4.77 8.86 -10.72
C ILE A 22 -3.49 8.09 -10.41
N VAL A 23 -2.85 7.48 -11.41
CA VAL A 23 -1.59 6.75 -11.25
C VAL A 23 -0.46 7.66 -10.76
N LEU A 24 -0.37 8.89 -11.28
CA LEU A 24 0.63 9.86 -10.83
C LEU A 24 0.43 10.23 -9.36
N ILE A 25 -0.81 10.51 -8.95
CA ILE A 25 -1.13 10.82 -7.55
C ILE A 25 -0.79 9.63 -6.64
N ALA A 26 -1.19 8.42 -7.04
CA ALA A 26 -0.88 7.20 -6.29
C ALA A 26 0.63 7.02 -6.13
N ALA A 27 1.40 7.17 -7.21
CA ALA A 27 2.85 7.03 -7.20
C ALA A 27 3.51 8.05 -6.27
N VAL A 28 3.09 9.32 -6.32
CA VAL A 28 3.60 10.37 -5.42
C VAL A 28 3.28 10.04 -3.96
N GLY A 29 2.05 9.59 -3.68
CA GLY A 29 1.63 9.16 -2.35
C GLY A 29 2.50 8.04 -1.80
N THR A 30 2.71 6.97 -2.57
CA THR A 30 3.56 5.85 -2.16
C THR A 30 5.04 6.24 -2.05
N CYS A 31 5.56 7.09 -2.94
CA CYS A 31 6.94 7.60 -2.83
C CYS A 31 7.16 8.36 -1.53
N LYS A 32 6.21 9.24 -1.15
CA LYS A 32 6.25 9.99 0.11
C LYS A 32 6.11 9.07 1.32
N LEU A 33 5.24 8.08 1.23
CA LEU A 33 5.08 7.05 2.25
C LEU A 33 6.39 6.28 2.51
N PHE A 34 7.09 5.86 1.45
CA PHE A 34 8.38 5.17 1.57
C PHE A 34 9.46 6.10 2.13
N ALA A 35 9.50 7.36 1.71
CA ALA A 35 10.43 8.34 2.26
C ALA A 35 10.25 8.56 3.77
N LYS A 36 9.02 8.48 4.29
CA LYS A 36 8.74 8.59 5.74
C LYS A 36 9.29 7.43 6.56
N ALA A 37 9.35 6.24 5.97
CA ALA A 37 9.86 5.04 6.61
C ALA A 37 11.35 4.78 6.31
N ASP A 38 12.05 5.78 5.76
CA ASP A 38 13.45 5.69 5.32
C ASP A 38 13.69 4.53 4.32
N LEU A 39 12.70 4.29 3.46
CA LEU A 39 12.73 3.28 2.40
C LEU A 39 12.99 3.92 1.04
N PRO A 40 13.63 3.20 0.10
CA PRO A 40 13.92 3.69 -1.24
C PRO A 40 12.64 4.01 -2.03
N TYR A 41 12.33 5.31 -2.18
CA TYR A 41 11.13 5.81 -2.86
C TYR A 41 11.03 5.39 -4.34
N TRP A 42 12.17 5.19 -5.02
CA TRP A 42 12.19 4.81 -6.43
C TRP A 42 11.66 3.40 -6.68
N HIS A 43 11.56 2.55 -5.65
CA HIS A 43 10.99 1.20 -5.77
C HIS A 43 9.53 1.20 -6.21
N VAL A 44 8.80 2.32 -6.06
CA VAL A 44 7.40 2.47 -6.51
C VAL A 44 7.24 2.25 -8.02
N PHE A 45 8.25 2.59 -8.82
CA PHE A 45 8.19 2.47 -10.28
C PHE A 45 8.30 1.03 -10.79
N VAL A 46 8.83 0.11 -9.98
CA VAL A 46 9.02 -1.30 -10.35
C VAL A 46 8.06 -2.15 -9.50
N PRO A 47 7.03 -2.78 -10.09
CA PRO A 47 5.97 -3.46 -9.33
C PRO A 47 6.49 -4.48 -8.31
N PHE A 48 7.53 -5.22 -8.68
CA PHE A 48 8.15 -6.23 -7.81
C PHE A 48 8.89 -5.60 -6.62
N LEU A 49 9.68 -4.55 -6.86
CA LEU A 49 10.38 -3.82 -5.79
C LEU A 49 9.40 -3.09 -4.89
N ASN A 50 8.33 -2.52 -5.46
CA ASN A 50 7.25 -1.88 -4.73
C ASN A 50 6.66 -2.85 -3.70
N MET A 51 6.27 -4.06 -4.12
CA MET A 51 5.72 -5.06 -3.20
C MET A 51 6.72 -5.51 -2.13
N MET A 52 7.97 -5.79 -2.48
CA MET A 52 8.99 -6.14 -1.49
C MET A 52 9.23 -5.03 -0.46
N THR A 53 9.19 -3.77 -0.90
CA THR A 53 9.38 -2.60 -0.05
C THR A 53 8.18 -2.37 0.86
N THR A 54 6.96 -2.54 0.33
CA THR A 54 5.74 -2.53 1.15
C THR A 54 5.76 -3.64 2.20
N MET A 55 6.27 -4.84 1.89
CA MET A 55 6.43 -5.89 2.91
C MET A 55 7.43 -5.47 4.00
N LYS A 56 8.55 -4.85 3.62
CA LYS A 56 9.52 -4.30 4.59
C LYS A 56 8.91 -3.18 5.44
N LEU A 57 8.10 -2.32 4.83
CA LEU A 57 7.40 -1.20 5.48
C LEU A 57 6.46 -1.68 6.60
N ILE A 58 5.78 -2.81 6.42
CA ILE A 58 4.91 -3.37 7.46
C ILE A 58 5.64 -4.39 8.37
N GLY A 59 6.89 -4.74 8.04
CA GLY A 59 7.70 -5.74 8.76
C GLY A 59 7.37 -7.19 8.43
N ARG A 60 6.72 -7.47 7.30
CA ARG A 60 6.45 -8.85 6.84
C ARG A 60 7.63 -9.41 6.05
N PRO A 61 7.80 -10.75 6.04
CA PRO A 61 8.88 -11.35 5.28
C PRO A 61 8.66 -11.11 3.78
N SER A 62 9.70 -10.61 3.10
CA SER A 62 9.64 -10.15 1.70
C SER A 62 9.18 -11.22 0.71
N TRP A 63 9.23 -12.51 1.08
CA TRP A 63 8.65 -13.61 0.29
C TRP A 63 7.14 -13.44 0.04
N HIS A 64 6.40 -12.77 0.93
CA HIS A 64 4.98 -12.48 0.72
C HIS A 64 4.72 -11.62 -0.52
N ALA A 65 5.71 -10.87 -1.01
CA ALA A 65 5.60 -10.16 -2.28
C ALA A 65 5.31 -11.11 -3.46
N TRP A 66 5.81 -12.35 -3.42
CA TRP A 66 5.52 -13.37 -4.45
C TRP A 66 4.08 -13.86 -4.39
N LEU A 67 3.47 -13.90 -3.21
CA LEU A 67 2.08 -14.36 -3.03
C LEU A 67 1.07 -13.41 -3.69
N PHE A 68 1.44 -12.15 -3.95
CA PHE A 68 0.61 -11.21 -4.71
C PHE A 68 0.41 -11.63 -6.17
N PHE A 69 1.26 -12.50 -6.72
CA PHE A 69 1.10 -13.09 -8.06
C PHE A 69 0.25 -14.36 -8.06
N THR A 70 -0.21 -14.81 -6.89
CA THR A 70 -1.03 -16.02 -6.72
C THR A 70 -2.46 -15.63 -6.33
N PRO A 71 -3.47 -16.52 -6.48
CA PRO A 71 -4.84 -16.22 -6.06
C PRO A 71 -4.97 -15.91 -4.54
N ALA A 72 -3.95 -16.18 -3.73
CA ALA A 72 -3.91 -15.79 -2.32
C ALA A 72 -3.92 -14.25 -2.12
N VAL A 73 -3.70 -13.46 -3.17
CA VAL A 73 -3.76 -11.99 -3.14
C VAL A 73 -5.08 -11.44 -2.60
N VAL A 74 -6.21 -12.12 -2.83
CA VAL A 74 -7.54 -11.68 -2.39
C VAL A 74 -7.62 -11.57 -0.86
N TYR A 75 -6.90 -12.44 -0.15
CA TYR A 75 -6.80 -12.40 1.31
C TYR A 75 -5.66 -11.50 1.79
N LEU A 76 -4.52 -11.53 1.12
CA LEU A 76 -3.34 -10.78 1.55
C LEU A 76 -3.47 -9.27 1.35
N LEU A 77 -4.09 -8.83 0.26
CA LEU A 77 -4.21 -7.42 -0.08
C LEU A 77 -4.95 -6.61 1.01
N PRO A 78 -6.18 -6.95 1.43
CA PRO A 78 -6.85 -6.22 2.51
C PRO A 78 -6.07 -6.30 3.83
N LYS A 79 -5.44 -7.45 4.12
CA LYS A 79 -4.61 -7.61 5.31
C LYS A 79 -3.41 -6.65 5.32
N THR A 80 -2.70 -6.53 4.20
CA THR A 80 -1.53 -5.65 4.07
C THR A 80 -1.90 -4.17 4.16
N ILE A 81 -3.07 -3.78 3.68
CA ILE A 81 -3.58 -2.40 3.80
C ILE A 81 -3.86 -2.06 5.27
N ILE A 82 -4.48 -2.99 6.01
CA ILE A 82 -4.74 -2.82 7.44
C ILE A 82 -3.43 -2.76 8.22
N GLU A 83 -2.50 -3.68 7.96
CA GLU A 83 -1.16 -3.69 8.57
C GLU A 83 -0.37 -2.42 8.25
N LEU A 84 -0.56 -1.86 7.05
CA LEU A 84 0.02 -0.58 6.67
C LEU A 84 -0.54 0.54 7.54
N ALA A 85 -1.87 0.68 7.63
CA ALA A 85 -2.51 1.69 8.48
C ALA A 85 -2.05 1.57 9.95
N GLN A 86 -1.95 0.35 10.46
CA GLN A 86 -1.43 0.07 11.81
C GLN A 86 0.03 0.48 12.01
N SER A 87 0.83 0.50 10.96
CA SER A 87 2.24 0.94 11.02
C SER A 87 2.37 2.48 11.17
N PHE A 88 1.26 3.20 10.99
CA PHE A 88 1.11 4.64 11.22
C PHE A 88 0.20 4.92 12.44
N GLY A 89 0.06 3.98 13.37
CA GLY A 89 -0.74 4.16 14.59
C GLY A 89 -2.25 4.12 14.40
N LYS A 90 -2.76 3.79 13.21
CA LYS A 90 -4.20 3.73 12.94
C LYS A 90 -4.78 2.41 13.40
N SER A 91 -5.52 2.43 14.51
CA SER A 91 -6.10 1.24 15.13
C SER A 91 -7.63 1.16 15.06
N THR A 92 -8.30 2.18 14.53
CA THR A 92 -9.77 2.27 14.55
C THR A 92 -10.41 1.50 13.40
N THR A 93 -11.58 0.89 13.63
CA THR A 93 -12.35 0.20 12.58
C THR A 93 -12.70 1.13 11.41
N THR A 94 -13.01 2.39 11.69
CA THR A 94 -13.27 3.42 10.68
C THR A 94 -12.05 3.62 9.79
N ASP A 95 -10.85 3.69 10.37
CA ASP A 95 -9.60 3.83 9.62
C ASP A 95 -9.36 2.66 8.67
N TYR A 96 -9.65 1.43 9.10
CA TYR A 96 -9.52 0.24 8.25
C TYR A 96 -10.50 0.24 7.08
N ILE A 97 -11.75 0.64 7.31
CA ILE A 97 -12.75 0.74 6.26
C ILE A 97 -12.34 1.82 5.27
N LEU A 98 -11.89 2.99 5.74
CA LEU A 98 -11.40 4.06 4.87
C LEU A 98 -10.16 3.63 4.09
N ALA A 99 -9.21 2.94 4.72
CA ALA A 99 -8.00 2.45 4.06
C ALA A 99 -8.32 1.41 2.97
N LEU A 100 -9.36 0.59 3.17
CA LEU A 100 -9.77 -0.41 2.20
C LEU A 100 -10.57 0.19 1.03
N VAL A 101 -11.54 1.06 1.32
CA VAL A 101 -12.43 1.67 0.31
C VAL A 101 -11.70 2.77 -0.47
N PHE A 102 -10.92 3.61 0.22
CA PHE A 102 -10.22 4.75 -0.34
C PHE A 102 -8.71 4.53 -0.37
N ASN A 103 -8.27 3.33 -0.77
CA ASN A 103 -6.86 2.93 -0.65
C ASN A 103 -5.85 3.94 -1.19
N VAL A 104 -6.05 4.42 -2.43
CA VAL A 104 -5.14 5.40 -3.05
C VAL A 104 -5.11 6.73 -2.28
N LEU A 105 -6.29 7.26 -1.91
CA LEU A 105 -6.39 8.53 -1.20
C LEU A 105 -5.89 8.42 0.24
N TYR A 106 -6.08 7.27 0.88
CA TYR A 106 -5.64 7.02 2.24
C TYR A 106 -4.11 6.90 2.31
N ILE A 107 -3.50 6.15 1.38
CA ILE A 107 -2.03 6.08 1.27
C ILE A 107 -1.44 7.46 0.97
N LEU A 108 -2.08 8.23 0.08
CA LEU A 108 -1.67 9.61 -0.19
C LEU A 108 -1.73 10.47 1.07
N ASN A 109 -2.83 10.37 1.84
CA ASN A 109 -2.99 11.08 3.10
C ASN A 109 -1.92 10.72 4.12
N LEU A 110 -1.65 9.42 4.32
CA LEU A 110 -0.57 8.94 5.20
C LEU A 110 0.81 9.43 4.72
N GLY A 111 1.05 9.45 3.42
CA GLY A 111 2.32 9.90 2.83
C GLY A 111 2.54 11.42 2.92
N LEU A 112 1.50 12.23 2.73
CA LEU A 112 1.61 13.70 2.65
C LEU A 112 1.34 14.43 3.97
N SER A 113 0.49 13.90 4.84
CA SER A 113 0.11 14.57 6.09
C SER A 113 1.33 14.71 7.00
N TYR A 114 1.59 15.89 7.54
CA TYR A 114 2.74 16.10 8.45
C TYR A 114 2.54 15.45 9.82
N ASP A 115 1.29 15.28 10.24
CA ASP A 115 0.95 14.74 11.56
C ASP A 115 1.06 13.21 11.62
N GLU A 116 1.03 12.55 10.45
CA GLU A 116 1.09 11.10 10.35
C GLU A 116 2.55 10.63 10.38
N VAL A 117 3.01 10.19 11.56
CA VAL A 117 4.36 9.66 11.75
C VAL A 117 4.35 8.15 11.53
N TYR A 118 5.37 7.64 10.87
CA TYR A 118 5.58 6.20 10.77
C TYR A 118 6.06 5.67 12.12
N GLU A 119 5.24 4.84 12.78
CA GLU A 119 5.51 4.31 14.13
C GLU A 119 6.35 3.03 14.11
N GLY A 120 6.45 2.38 12.95
CA GLY A 120 7.22 1.17 12.77
C GLY A 120 6.40 -0.02 12.26
N PRO A 121 7.05 -1.18 12.05
CA PRO A 121 6.43 -2.35 11.46
C PRO A 121 5.36 -2.96 12.38
N SER A 122 4.09 -2.87 11.97
CA SER A 122 2.96 -3.42 12.74
C SER A 122 2.99 -4.95 12.88
N TYR A 123 3.59 -5.66 11.92
CA TYR A 123 3.62 -7.12 11.92
C TYR A 123 4.52 -7.67 13.02
N GLN A 124 5.73 -7.13 13.16
CA GLN A 124 6.70 -7.58 14.18
C GLN A 124 6.18 -7.31 15.60
N ASN A 125 5.51 -6.19 15.83
CA ASN A 125 4.94 -5.87 17.14
C ASN A 125 3.90 -6.90 17.59
N LYS A 126 3.10 -7.45 16.66
CA LYS A 126 2.12 -8.51 16.99
C LYS A 126 2.80 -9.82 17.35
N ASP A 127 3.85 -10.20 16.62
CA ASP A 127 4.59 -11.43 16.89
C ASP A 127 5.21 -11.39 18.30
N LEU A 128 5.79 -10.24 18.70
CA LEU A 128 6.35 -10.04 20.04
C LEU A 128 5.27 -10.09 21.14
N VAL A 129 4.10 -9.46 20.93
CA VAL A 129 2.99 -9.51 21.89
C VAL A 129 2.47 -10.95 22.05
N ASN A 130 2.30 -11.67 20.95
CA ASN A 130 1.84 -13.05 20.97
C ASN A 130 2.84 -13.99 21.64
N GLU A 131 4.14 -13.78 21.43
CA GLU A 131 5.20 -14.52 22.12
C GLU A 131 5.09 -14.32 23.63
N ASN A 132 5.02 -13.08 24.11
CA ASN A 132 4.91 -12.76 25.54
C ASN A 132 3.65 -13.32 26.22
N LEU A 133 2.54 -13.45 25.49
CA LEU A 133 1.30 -14.06 26.01
C LEU A 133 1.34 -15.59 26.05
N ASN A 134 2.21 -16.23 25.26
CA ASN A 134 2.36 -17.68 25.23
C ASN A 134 3.39 -18.21 26.26
N VAL A 135 4.24 -17.33 26.81
CA VAL A 135 5.19 -17.66 27.89
C VAL A 135 4.70 -17.24 29.30
N ALA A 136 3.54 -16.59 29.41
CA ALA A 136 2.90 -16.21 30.67
C ALA A 136 1.85 -17.24 31.11
#